data_AF-A0A7C3FVX2-F1
#
_entry.id   AF-A0A7C3FVX2-F1
#
_cell.length_a   1.000
_cell.length_b   1.000
_cell.length_c   1.000
_cell.angle_alpha   90.00
_cell.angle_beta   90.00
_cell.angle_gamma   90.00
#
_symmetry.space_group_name_H-M   'P 1'
#
loop_
_entity.id
_entity.type
_entity.pdbx_description
1 polymer ?
#
loop_
_entity_poly.entity_id
_entity_poly.type
_entity_poly.pdbx_seq_one_letter_code
_entity_poly.pdbx_strand_id
1 'polypeptide(L)'
;MVNLELIKPISRSSPSRIVLLVIDGLGGLPNPQTDKTELETANTPNLDNLANRGTCGLIDPVGPGITPGSAPGHLALFGYDPVSFNIGRGVLEAVGVDFDLQQGDIAARGNFCTVDESGLVTDRRAGRISTDKCAELCQLIDGLVIDKVKFFVCPVKEHRLIVVFRGEGLTSELSDSDPEQVGLAPKVVTALHPEAGRMAGITNRFLAKVKTTLAGYYPANMVLLRGFSQRPQFPTMVEVCKLKPAAIASYPMYRGLAKLVGMEVLETGTSIEDEFVTLKQNYANYDFFFLHIKGTDSAGEDGDFDRKVRIIEDVDRAIADLITIEPDVIVVTGDHSTPALLKGHSWHPVPILLYSKWCRPDKVTEFSESACVSGGLGRFPATQIMPLAMANALKLNKFGA
;
A
#
# COMPACT_ATOMS: atom_id res chain seq x y z
N MET A 1 -18.55 4.33 3.59
CA MET A 1 -20.01 4.53 3.55
C MET A 1 -20.73 3.69 2.47
N VAL A 2 -20.60 3.97 1.16
CA VAL A 2 -21.57 3.43 0.16
C VAL A 2 -21.01 3.37 -1.28
N ASN A 3 -19.97 2.59 -1.58
CA ASN A 3 -19.52 2.47 -2.98
C ASN A 3 -19.49 1.04 -3.50
N LEU A 4 -18.82 0.12 -2.80
CA LEU A 4 -18.69 -1.26 -3.30
C LEU A 4 -20.05 -1.98 -3.41
N GLU A 5 -20.94 -1.81 -2.43
CA GLU A 5 -22.31 -2.38 -2.46
C GLU A 5 -23.19 -1.79 -3.56
N LEU A 6 -22.93 -0.54 -3.98
CA LEU A 6 -23.65 0.11 -5.07
C LEU A 6 -23.11 -0.36 -6.43
N ILE A 7 -21.79 -0.50 -6.54
CA ILE A 7 -21.10 -0.84 -7.78
C ILE A 7 -21.24 -2.32 -8.11
N LYS A 8 -21.06 -3.20 -7.12
CA LYS A 8 -21.12 -4.67 -7.30
C LYS A 8 -22.32 -5.19 -8.11
N PRO A 9 -23.58 -4.78 -7.83
CA PRO A 9 -24.74 -5.28 -8.58
C PRO A 9 -24.85 -4.73 -10.00
N ILE A 10 -24.23 -3.59 -10.31
CA ILE A 10 -24.30 -2.97 -11.64
C ILE A 10 -23.03 -3.18 -12.47
N SER A 11 -21.95 -3.69 -11.89
CA SER A 11 -20.71 -4.01 -12.61
C SER A 11 -20.91 -5.07 -13.69
N ARG A 12 -20.28 -4.86 -14.84
CA ARG A 12 -20.25 -5.80 -15.97
C ARG A 12 -18.88 -5.76 -16.66
N SER A 13 -18.52 -6.84 -17.34
CA SER A 13 -17.31 -6.84 -18.18
C SER A 13 -17.53 -6.09 -19.50
N SER A 14 -16.45 -5.55 -20.05
CA SER A 14 -16.37 -4.91 -21.37
C SER A 14 -14.97 -5.14 -21.93
N PRO A 15 -14.75 -5.04 -23.26
CA PRO A 15 -13.40 -5.17 -23.83
C PRO A 15 -12.50 -3.96 -23.53
N SER A 16 -13.06 -2.86 -23.01
CA SER A 16 -12.31 -1.65 -22.69
C SER A 16 -11.36 -1.86 -21.52
N ARG A 17 -10.22 -1.19 -21.55
CA ARG A 17 -9.14 -1.33 -20.56
C ARG A 17 -8.90 -0.03 -19.82
N ILE A 18 -8.62 -0.15 -18.52
CA ILE A 18 -8.38 0.97 -17.62
C ILE A 18 -6.91 0.93 -17.17
N VAL A 19 -6.22 2.07 -17.23
CA VAL A 19 -4.91 2.26 -16.59
C VAL A 19 -5.05 3.31 -15.50
N LEU A 20 -4.79 2.92 -14.26
CA LEU A 20 -4.63 3.81 -13.11
C LEU A 20 -3.13 3.98 -12.84
N LEU A 21 -2.58 5.12 -13.26
CA LEU A 21 -1.21 5.55 -12.98
C LEU A 21 -1.19 6.36 -11.68
N VAL A 22 -0.49 5.84 -10.67
CA VAL A 22 -0.31 6.48 -9.38
C VAL A 22 1.13 6.96 -9.25
N ILE A 23 1.29 8.27 -9.20
CA ILE A 23 2.56 8.95 -8.90
C ILE A 23 2.59 9.18 -7.38
N ASP A 24 3.33 8.36 -6.65
CA ASP A 24 3.29 8.34 -5.19
C ASP A 24 3.66 9.70 -4.59
N GLY A 25 2.90 10.20 -3.62
CA GLY A 25 3.20 11.49 -3.00
C GLY A 25 3.15 12.69 -3.95
N LEU A 26 2.43 12.60 -5.08
CA LEU A 26 2.38 13.61 -6.17
C LEU A 26 2.26 15.05 -5.66
N GLY A 27 1.28 15.31 -4.79
CA GLY A 27 0.95 16.66 -4.35
C GLY A 27 2.12 17.37 -3.65
N GLY A 28 2.31 18.63 -4.01
CA GLY A 28 3.41 19.49 -3.61
C GLY A 28 2.99 20.73 -2.82
N LEU A 29 3.93 21.65 -2.63
CA LEU A 29 3.69 23.00 -2.10
C LEU A 29 4.47 24.03 -2.89
N PRO A 30 3.93 25.26 -3.03
CA PRO A 30 4.59 26.31 -3.79
C PRO A 30 5.94 26.66 -3.17
N ASN A 31 6.99 26.60 -3.99
CA ASN A 31 8.32 27.07 -3.62
C ASN A 31 8.25 28.60 -3.37
N PRO A 32 8.78 29.13 -2.25
CA PRO A 32 8.67 30.54 -1.91
C PRO A 32 9.32 31.52 -2.89
N GLN A 33 10.14 31.03 -3.81
CA GLN A 33 10.83 31.86 -4.81
C GLN A 33 10.12 31.90 -6.16
N THR A 34 9.40 30.83 -6.52
CA THR A 34 8.74 30.69 -7.84
C THR A 34 7.22 30.67 -7.76
N ASP A 35 6.66 30.54 -6.54
CA ASP A 35 5.24 30.34 -6.26
C ASP A 35 4.63 29.11 -6.97
N LYS A 36 5.48 28.12 -7.30
CA LYS A 36 5.09 26.89 -8.01
C LYS A 36 5.37 25.64 -7.20
N THR A 37 4.47 24.68 -7.21
CA THR A 37 4.71 23.32 -6.69
C THR A 37 5.74 22.56 -7.52
N GLU A 38 6.15 21.39 -7.06
CA GLU A 38 6.99 20.47 -7.83
C GLU A 38 6.33 20.09 -9.17
N LEU A 39 5.03 19.81 -9.17
CA LEU A 39 4.27 19.47 -10.37
C LEU A 39 4.12 20.67 -11.32
N GLU A 40 3.87 21.87 -10.80
CA GLU A 40 3.78 23.12 -11.58
C GLU A 40 5.14 23.60 -12.13
N THR A 41 6.23 23.13 -11.54
CA THR A 41 7.60 23.43 -11.99
C THR A 41 8.05 22.46 -13.09
N ALA A 42 7.63 21.20 -13.02
CA ALA A 42 8.01 20.16 -13.97
C ALA A 42 7.47 20.43 -15.38
N ASN A 43 8.31 20.23 -16.40
CA ASN A 43 7.87 20.28 -17.79
C ASN A 43 7.10 18.98 -18.15
N THR A 44 5.77 19.05 -18.19
CA THR A 44 4.89 17.89 -18.31
C THR A 44 3.92 17.93 -19.51
N PRO A 45 4.43 18.07 -20.75
CA PRO A 45 3.59 18.26 -21.94
C PRO A 45 2.64 17.09 -22.23
N ASN A 46 2.95 15.86 -21.81
CA ASN A 46 2.09 14.71 -22.06
C ASN A 46 0.91 14.67 -21.07
N LEU A 47 1.16 14.98 -19.79
CA LEU A 47 0.12 15.17 -18.78
C LEU A 47 -0.80 16.34 -19.15
N ASP A 48 -0.23 17.47 -19.58
CA ASP A 48 -0.99 18.64 -20.02
C ASP A 48 -1.88 18.32 -21.23
N ASN A 49 -1.36 17.55 -22.20
CA ASN A 49 -2.13 17.09 -23.35
C ASN A 49 -3.29 16.16 -22.94
N LEU A 50 -3.08 15.27 -21.96
CA LEU A 50 -4.15 14.45 -21.42
C LEU A 50 -5.18 15.30 -20.63
N ALA A 51 -4.73 16.30 -19.86
CA ALA A 51 -5.59 17.23 -19.12
C ALA A 51 -6.53 18.00 -20.04
N ASN A 52 -6.00 18.58 -21.12
CA ASN A 52 -6.77 19.33 -22.11
C ASN A 52 -7.88 18.48 -22.79
N ARG A 53 -7.67 17.16 -22.89
CA ARG A 53 -8.61 16.23 -23.53
C ARG A 53 -9.44 15.41 -22.53
N GLY A 54 -9.14 15.54 -21.25
CA GLY A 54 -9.74 14.81 -20.15
C GLY A 54 -10.56 15.72 -19.24
N THR A 55 -10.88 15.22 -18.06
CA THR A 55 -11.50 16.01 -17.00
C THR A 55 -10.62 15.93 -15.75
N CYS A 56 -10.30 17.08 -15.18
CA CYS A 56 -9.44 17.21 -14.02
C CYS A 56 -10.25 17.44 -12.74
N GLY A 57 -9.59 17.32 -11.59
CA GLY A 57 -10.14 17.67 -10.30
C GLY A 57 -9.18 17.35 -9.16
N LEU A 58 -9.71 17.28 -7.95
CA LEU A 58 -8.95 17.01 -6.73
C LEU A 58 -9.57 15.85 -5.96
N ILE A 59 -8.73 15.00 -5.37
CA ILE A 59 -9.18 13.91 -4.51
C ILE A 59 -8.75 14.10 -3.06
N ASP A 60 -9.60 13.64 -2.14
CA ASP A 60 -9.26 13.43 -0.74
C ASP A 60 -9.03 11.93 -0.50
N PRO A 61 -7.79 11.46 -0.25
CA PRO A 61 -7.51 10.04 -0.04
C PRO A 61 -8.28 9.45 1.15
N VAL A 62 -8.30 10.14 2.29
CA VAL A 62 -9.04 9.70 3.50
C VAL A 62 -10.19 10.66 3.78
N GLY A 63 -9.91 11.96 3.82
CA GLY A 63 -10.89 13.01 4.03
C GLY A 63 -10.21 14.37 4.16
N PRO A 64 -10.98 15.47 4.12
CA PRO A 64 -10.43 16.81 4.21
C PRO A 64 -9.63 17.01 5.50
N GLY A 65 -8.39 17.50 5.40
CA GLY A 65 -7.55 17.80 6.56
C GLY A 65 -6.90 16.59 7.23
N ILE A 66 -7.02 15.39 6.65
CA ILE A 66 -6.44 14.15 7.19
C ILE A 66 -5.24 13.72 6.34
N THR A 67 -4.06 13.65 6.96
CA THR A 67 -2.86 13.09 6.34
C THR A 67 -2.97 11.56 6.26
N PRO A 68 -2.98 10.95 5.05
CA PRO A 68 -3.00 9.51 4.89
C PRO A 68 -1.60 8.89 5.05
N GLY A 69 -1.54 7.65 5.52
CA GLY A 69 -0.41 6.77 5.19
C GLY A 69 -0.62 6.12 3.82
N SER A 70 0.40 5.48 3.27
CA SER A 70 0.31 4.90 1.92
C SER A 70 -0.74 3.79 1.80
N ALA A 71 -0.92 2.96 2.84
CA ALA A 71 -1.95 1.92 2.87
C ALA A 71 -3.39 2.47 2.76
N PRO A 72 -3.85 3.39 3.64
CA PRO A 72 -5.18 3.97 3.49
C PRO A 72 -5.34 4.79 2.20
N GLY A 73 -4.29 5.47 1.72
CA GLY A 73 -4.33 6.18 0.43
C GLY A 73 -4.64 5.23 -0.74
N HIS A 74 -3.88 4.15 -0.85
CA HIS A 74 -4.07 3.15 -1.92
C HIS A 74 -5.40 2.40 -1.82
N LEU A 75 -5.83 2.00 -0.61
CA LEU A 75 -7.15 1.38 -0.45
C LEU A 75 -8.27 2.29 -0.97
N ALA A 76 -8.17 3.59 -0.69
CA ALA A 76 -9.12 4.56 -1.19
C ALA A 76 -9.07 4.68 -2.72
N LEU A 77 -7.88 4.74 -3.34
CA LEU A 77 -7.75 4.72 -4.80
C LEU A 77 -8.41 3.47 -5.43
N PHE A 78 -8.34 2.33 -4.75
CA PHE A 78 -8.96 1.07 -5.17
C PHE A 78 -10.47 1.00 -4.90
N GLY A 79 -11.07 2.03 -4.29
CA GLY A 79 -12.50 2.13 -3.99
C GLY A 79 -12.91 1.62 -2.60
N TYR A 80 -11.96 1.16 -1.79
CA TYR A 80 -12.20 0.65 -0.44
C TYR A 80 -12.11 1.79 0.56
N ASP A 81 -13.12 1.92 1.42
CA ASP A 81 -13.14 2.92 2.48
C ASP A 81 -12.02 2.63 3.50
N PRO A 82 -10.96 3.46 3.60
CA PRO A 82 -9.79 3.16 4.41
C PRO A 82 -10.08 3.13 5.91
N VAL A 83 -11.20 3.73 6.36
CA VAL A 83 -11.63 3.69 7.75
C VAL A 83 -12.31 2.36 8.07
N SER A 84 -13.09 1.84 7.13
CA SER A 84 -13.80 0.57 7.29
C SER A 84 -12.93 -0.65 6.99
N PHE A 85 -12.06 -0.55 5.99
CA PHE A 85 -11.16 -1.61 5.54
C PHE A 85 -9.76 -1.44 6.13
N ASN A 86 -9.68 -1.39 7.46
CA ASN A 86 -8.41 -1.21 8.16
C ASN A 86 -7.54 -2.48 8.08
N ILE A 87 -6.25 -2.30 7.82
CA ILE A 87 -5.26 -3.38 7.80
C ILE A 87 -4.53 -3.37 9.14
N GLY A 88 -4.61 -4.48 9.88
CA GLY A 88 -3.89 -4.63 11.14
C GLY A 88 -2.37 -4.58 10.95
N ARG A 89 -1.66 -4.14 12.00
CA ARG A 89 -0.21 -3.85 11.92
C ARG A 89 0.64 -5.04 11.48
N GLY A 90 0.35 -6.25 11.98
CA GLY A 90 1.09 -7.44 11.58
C GLY A 90 0.95 -7.76 10.10
N VAL A 91 -0.27 -7.67 9.54
CA VAL A 91 -0.52 -7.85 8.10
C VAL A 91 0.18 -6.77 7.30
N LEU A 92 0.13 -5.51 7.75
CA LEU A 92 0.80 -4.41 7.08
C LEU A 92 2.32 -4.61 6.99
N GLU A 93 2.96 -5.07 8.06
CA GLU A 93 4.40 -5.39 8.07
C GLU A 93 4.71 -6.58 7.14
N ALA A 94 3.83 -7.59 7.11
CA ALA A 94 3.99 -8.74 6.21
C ALA A 94 3.87 -8.35 4.73
N VAL A 95 2.92 -7.47 4.41
CA VAL A 95 2.80 -6.81 3.11
C VAL A 95 4.06 -6.00 2.78
N GLY A 96 4.63 -5.30 3.76
CA GLY A 96 5.83 -4.48 3.60
C GLY A 96 7.10 -5.26 3.23
N VAL A 97 7.12 -6.59 3.39
CA VAL A 97 8.23 -7.47 2.97
C VAL A 97 7.84 -8.43 1.83
N ASP A 98 6.73 -8.14 1.14
CA ASP A 98 6.16 -8.98 0.07
C ASP A 98 5.90 -10.44 0.49
N PHE A 99 5.55 -10.65 1.76
CA PHE A 99 5.16 -11.99 2.21
C PHE A 99 3.79 -12.37 1.64
N ASP A 100 3.71 -13.56 1.05
CA ASP A 100 2.45 -14.10 0.51
C ASP A 100 1.55 -14.63 1.65
N LEU A 101 0.82 -13.71 2.29
CA LEU A 101 -0.20 -14.04 3.28
C LEU A 101 -1.31 -14.83 2.61
N GLN A 102 -1.77 -15.92 3.23
CA GLN A 102 -2.92 -16.70 2.77
C GLN A 102 -4.17 -16.41 3.60
N GLN A 103 -5.33 -16.79 3.07
CA GLN A 103 -6.58 -16.71 3.84
C GLN A 103 -6.42 -17.51 5.14
N GLY A 104 -6.77 -16.88 6.27
CA GLY A 104 -6.65 -17.49 7.60
C GLY A 104 -5.31 -17.25 8.30
N ASP A 105 -4.27 -16.80 7.59
CA ASP A 105 -2.99 -16.46 8.22
C ASP A 105 -3.15 -15.34 9.25
N ILE A 106 -2.46 -15.48 10.38
CA ILE A 106 -2.27 -14.42 11.37
C ILE A 106 -0.84 -13.93 11.25
N ALA A 107 -0.65 -12.62 11.18
CA ALA A 107 0.66 -11.99 11.20
C ALA A 107 0.84 -11.16 12.48
N ALA A 108 2.04 -11.19 13.04
CA ALA A 108 2.45 -10.36 14.14
C ALA A 108 3.78 -9.70 13.83
N ARG A 109 3.91 -8.43 14.22
CA ARG A 109 5.21 -7.76 14.18
C ARG A 109 6.06 -8.28 15.31
N GLY A 110 7.31 -8.60 15.02
CA GLY A 110 8.29 -9.01 16.00
C GLY A 110 9.48 -8.04 16.10
N ASN A 111 10.06 -8.01 17.28
CA ASN A 111 11.35 -7.39 17.55
C ASN A 111 12.25 -8.44 18.21
N PHE A 112 13.47 -8.62 17.71
CA PHE A 112 14.54 -9.21 18.51
C PHE A 112 14.87 -8.27 19.68
N CYS A 113 15.03 -8.85 20.86
CA CYS A 113 15.35 -8.14 22.08
C CYS A 113 16.41 -8.87 22.91
N THR A 114 16.94 -8.16 23.90
CA THR A 114 17.86 -8.69 24.91
C THR A 114 17.09 -8.93 26.20
N VAL A 115 17.20 -10.13 26.74
CA VAL A 115 16.76 -10.47 28.11
C VAL A 115 17.96 -10.88 28.96
N ASP A 116 17.94 -10.54 30.25
CA ASP A 116 18.94 -10.96 31.22
C ASP A 116 18.69 -12.38 31.79
N GLU A 117 19.54 -12.83 32.70
CA GLU A 117 19.44 -14.13 33.37
C GLU A 117 18.15 -14.28 34.21
N SER A 118 17.59 -13.16 34.70
CA SER A 118 16.30 -13.13 35.39
C SER A 118 15.10 -13.13 34.42
N GLY A 119 15.36 -13.06 33.12
CA GLY A 119 14.35 -13.00 32.07
C GLY A 119 13.73 -11.63 31.85
N LEU A 120 14.33 -10.56 32.38
CA LEU A 120 13.86 -9.19 32.20
C LEU A 120 14.45 -8.59 30.92
N VAL A 121 13.63 -7.84 30.18
CA VAL A 121 14.07 -7.17 28.94
C VAL A 121 15.01 -6.02 29.30
N THR A 122 16.27 -6.10 28.86
CA THR A 122 17.27 -5.05 29.05
C THR A 122 17.39 -4.14 27.83
N ASP A 123 17.07 -4.63 26.65
CA ASP A 123 16.96 -3.83 25.42
C ASP A 123 15.89 -4.41 24.48
N ARG A 124 14.85 -3.63 24.20
CA ARG A 124 13.72 -4.01 23.32
C ARG A 124 14.09 -4.10 21.83
N ARG A 125 15.32 -3.73 21.48
CA ARG A 125 15.80 -3.63 20.09
C ARG A 125 17.11 -4.37 19.87
N ALA A 126 17.64 -5.05 20.89
CA ALA A 126 18.90 -5.79 20.81
C ALA A 126 20.05 -4.97 20.17
N GLY A 127 20.24 -3.72 20.62
CA GLY A 127 21.26 -2.81 20.09
C GLY A 127 21.05 -2.38 18.64
N ARG A 128 19.88 -2.64 18.05
CA ARG A 128 19.60 -2.53 16.61
C ARG A 128 20.63 -3.31 15.79
N ILE A 129 20.69 -4.63 16.00
CA ILE A 129 21.47 -5.54 15.15
C ILE A 129 21.27 -5.25 13.66
N SER A 130 22.29 -5.54 12.84
CA SER A 130 22.18 -5.39 11.39
C SER A 130 21.07 -6.27 10.81
N THR A 131 20.53 -5.86 9.66
CA THR A 131 19.52 -6.66 8.94
C THR A 131 20.06 -8.05 8.57
N ASP A 132 21.35 -8.16 8.23
CA ASP A 132 21.97 -9.46 7.94
C ASP A 132 21.97 -10.40 9.16
N LYS A 133 22.28 -9.86 10.35
CA LYS A 133 22.21 -10.63 11.58
C LYS A 133 20.77 -11.00 11.93
N CYS A 134 19.82 -10.09 11.71
CA CYS A 134 18.40 -10.38 11.86
C CYS A 134 17.96 -11.53 10.95
N ALA A 135 18.39 -11.53 9.68
CA ALA A 135 18.09 -12.59 8.74
C ALA A 135 18.66 -13.95 9.19
N GLU A 136 19.91 -13.99 9.66
CA GLU A 136 20.53 -15.19 10.24
C GLU A 136 19.70 -15.75 11.40
N LEU A 137 19.27 -14.89 12.32
CA LEU A 137 18.48 -15.30 13.49
C LEU A 137 17.06 -15.74 13.11
N CYS A 138 16.44 -15.10 12.12
CA CYS A 138 15.12 -15.51 11.62
C CYS A 138 15.17 -16.95 11.08
N GLN A 139 16.22 -17.32 10.34
CA GLN A 139 16.38 -18.68 9.80
C GLN A 139 16.42 -19.76 10.89
N LEU A 140 16.93 -19.46 12.08
CA LEU A 140 17.00 -20.42 13.19
C LEU A 140 15.63 -20.78 13.79
N ILE A 141 14.65 -19.88 13.63
CA ILE A 141 13.31 -20.01 14.22
C ILE A 141 12.20 -20.06 13.17
N ASP A 142 12.56 -19.97 11.89
CA ASP A 142 11.66 -20.14 10.75
C ASP A 142 11.25 -21.61 10.55
N GLY A 143 10.06 -21.83 10.01
CA GLY A 143 9.57 -23.16 9.65
C GLY A 143 9.18 -24.06 10.82
N LEU A 144 9.24 -23.58 12.07
CA LEU A 144 8.75 -24.30 13.23
C LEU A 144 7.28 -24.71 13.04
N VAL A 145 6.91 -25.86 13.59
CA VAL A 145 5.52 -26.35 13.56
C VAL A 145 5.10 -26.71 14.99
N ILE A 146 4.01 -26.11 15.45
CA ILE A 146 3.44 -26.36 16.78
C ILE A 146 1.93 -26.55 16.62
N ASP A 147 1.41 -27.69 17.06
CA ASP A 147 -0.04 -28.00 16.98
C ASP A 147 -0.63 -27.79 15.57
N LYS A 148 0.08 -28.32 14.57
CA LYS A 148 -0.22 -28.20 13.13
C LYS A 148 -0.22 -26.78 12.57
N VAL A 149 0.23 -25.78 13.33
CA VAL A 149 0.46 -24.41 12.85
C VAL A 149 1.91 -24.26 12.46
N LYS A 150 2.16 -23.88 11.22
CA LYS A 150 3.50 -23.54 10.71
C LYS A 150 3.78 -22.06 10.94
N PHE A 151 4.99 -21.77 11.38
CA PHE A 151 5.49 -20.43 11.63
C PHE A 151 6.43 -20.05 10.51
N PHE A 152 6.21 -18.87 9.93
CA PHE A 152 7.14 -18.24 9.01
C PHE A 152 7.72 -17.01 9.68
N VAL A 153 9.05 -16.89 9.69
CA VAL A 153 9.76 -15.80 10.34
C VAL A 153 10.64 -15.11 9.31
N CYS A 154 10.34 -13.85 9.01
CA CYS A 154 11.06 -13.10 7.99
C CYS A 154 11.66 -11.82 8.57
N PRO A 155 12.91 -11.47 8.21
CA PRO A 155 13.50 -10.20 8.62
C PRO A 155 12.79 -9.04 7.90
N VAL A 156 12.69 -7.89 8.59
CA VAL A 156 12.17 -6.65 8.00
C VAL A 156 13.31 -5.64 7.86
N LYS A 157 13.79 -5.09 8.98
CA LYS A 157 14.90 -4.12 9.00
C LYS A 157 15.49 -4.03 10.40
N GLU A 158 16.81 -4.12 10.49
CA GLU A 158 17.53 -4.23 11.77
C GLU A 158 16.90 -5.35 12.62
N HIS A 159 16.74 -5.15 13.93
CA HIS A 159 16.05 -6.01 14.88
C HIS A 159 14.58 -6.37 14.59
N ARG A 160 13.94 -5.79 13.55
CA ARG A 160 12.52 -6.03 13.26
C ARG A 160 12.36 -7.27 12.39
N LEU A 161 11.35 -8.07 12.73
CA LEU A 161 10.92 -9.24 11.97
C LEU A 161 9.39 -9.28 11.89
N ILE A 162 8.86 -10.17 11.05
CA ILE A 162 7.47 -10.60 11.11
C ILE A 162 7.42 -12.07 11.52
N VAL A 163 6.32 -12.46 12.17
CA VAL A 163 5.96 -13.86 12.37
C VAL A 163 4.59 -14.09 11.78
N VAL A 164 4.49 -15.00 10.82
CA VAL A 164 3.22 -15.44 10.21
C VAL A 164 2.90 -16.84 10.70
N PHE A 165 1.67 -17.01 11.17
CA PHE A 165 1.12 -18.23 11.71
C PHE A 165 0.13 -18.77 10.68
N ARG A 166 0.45 -19.92 10.10
CA ARG A 166 -0.38 -20.58 9.08
C ARG A 166 -0.93 -21.89 9.58
N GLY A 167 -2.25 -22.00 9.62
CA GLY A 167 -2.98 -23.19 10.04
C GLY A 167 -4.48 -22.91 10.11
N GLU A 168 -5.27 -23.95 10.38
CA GLU A 168 -6.72 -23.84 10.42
C GLU A 168 -7.22 -23.28 11.77
N GLY A 169 -8.31 -22.51 11.74
CA GLY A 169 -9.02 -22.04 12.92
C GLY A 169 -8.20 -21.11 13.82
N LEU A 170 -7.41 -20.21 13.23
CA LEU A 170 -6.64 -19.20 13.93
C LEU A 170 -7.39 -17.87 13.98
N THR A 171 -7.17 -17.09 15.04
CA THR A 171 -7.78 -15.79 15.27
C THR A 171 -6.74 -14.81 15.82
N SER A 172 -6.84 -13.52 15.46
CA SER A 172 -5.87 -12.50 15.84
C SER A 172 -6.05 -11.90 17.24
N GLU A 173 -7.15 -12.21 17.93
CA GLU A 173 -7.55 -11.51 19.17
C GLU A 173 -6.72 -11.93 20.39
N LEU A 174 -5.47 -11.47 20.39
CA LEU A 174 -4.42 -11.77 21.36
C LEU A 174 -3.83 -10.48 21.95
N SER A 175 -3.35 -10.56 23.19
CA SER A 175 -2.49 -9.52 23.74
C SER A 175 -1.06 -9.61 23.21
N ASP A 176 -0.33 -8.50 23.27
CA ASP A 176 1.07 -8.43 22.87
C ASP A 176 1.98 -9.07 23.94
N SER A 177 3.10 -9.67 23.49
CA SER A 177 4.15 -10.16 24.40
C SER A 177 5.16 -9.07 24.76
N ASP A 178 5.23 -7.98 23.98
CA ASP A 178 6.08 -6.83 24.25
C ASP A 178 5.58 -6.10 25.53
N PRO A 179 6.40 -6.00 26.59
CA PRO A 179 6.02 -5.25 27.79
C PRO A 179 6.03 -3.73 27.57
N GLU A 180 6.53 -3.28 26.42
CA GLU A 180 6.74 -1.90 26.03
C GLU A 180 7.77 -1.11 26.85
N GLN A 181 8.36 -1.74 27.87
CA GLN A 181 9.33 -1.12 28.77
C GLN A 181 10.46 -2.11 29.08
N VAL A 182 11.65 -1.57 29.37
CA VAL A 182 12.77 -2.36 29.90
C VAL A 182 12.58 -2.64 31.39
N GLY A 183 13.27 -3.64 31.93
CA GLY A 183 13.15 -4.06 33.33
C GLY A 183 11.91 -4.92 33.64
N LEU A 184 11.10 -5.22 32.63
CA LEU A 184 9.95 -6.12 32.73
C LEU A 184 10.22 -7.39 31.92
N ALA A 185 9.68 -8.52 32.37
CA ALA A 185 9.67 -9.74 31.59
C ALA A 185 8.73 -9.61 30.37
N PRO A 186 8.98 -10.32 29.27
CA PRO A 186 7.98 -10.49 28.21
C PRO A 186 6.65 -10.96 28.79
N LYS A 187 5.55 -10.34 28.37
CA LYS A 187 4.21 -10.72 28.83
C LYS A 187 3.83 -12.08 28.26
N VAL A 188 3.12 -12.88 29.07
CA VAL A 188 2.43 -14.06 28.56
C VAL A 188 1.33 -13.59 27.62
N VAL A 189 1.31 -14.14 26.40
CA VAL A 189 0.26 -13.82 25.44
C VAL A 189 -1.05 -14.44 25.93
N THR A 190 -2.08 -13.63 26.07
CA THR A 190 -3.41 -14.04 26.51
C THR A 190 -4.42 -13.84 25.40
N ALA A 191 -5.45 -14.68 25.39
CA ALA A 191 -6.58 -14.51 24.50
C ALA A 191 -7.43 -13.32 24.97
N LEU A 192 -7.81 -12.43 24.05
CA LEU A 192 -8.74 -11.34 24.34
C LEU A 192 -10.21 -11.82 24.28
N HIS A 193 -10.45 -12.92 23.56
CA HIS A 193 -11.72 -13.63 23.50
C HIS A 193 -11.53 -15.16 23.67
N PRO A 194 -12.54 -15.90 24.17
CA PRO A 194 -12.41 -17.35 24.42
C PRO A 194 -11.93 -18.16 23.22
N GLU A 195 -12.37 -17.80 22.01
CA GLU A 195 -12.02 -18.48 20.75
C GLU A 195 -10.51 -18.42 20.44
N ALA A 196 -9.82 -17.38 20.92
CA ALA A 196 -8.38 -17.20 20.69
C ALA A 196 -7.49 -17.99 21.68
N GLY A 197 -8.08 -18.77 22.60
CA GLY A 197 -7.34 -19.55 23.60
C GLY A 197 -6.32 -20.51 23.01
N ARG A 198 -6.69 -21.21 21.92
CA ARG A 198 -5.77 -22.10 21.20
C ARG A 198 -4.59 -21.33 20.63
N MET A 199 -4.85 -20.18 20.00
CA MET A 199 -3.82 -19.34 19.40
C MET A 199 -2.87 -18.78 20.47
N ALA A 200 -3.37 -18.29 21.60
CA ALA A 200 -2.55 -17.84 22.72
C ALA A 200 -1.61 -18.94 23.23
N GLY A 201 -2.12 -20.17 23.40
CA GLY A 201 -1.32 -21.32 23.80
C GLY A 201 -0.22 -21.68 22.79
N ILE A 202 -0.54 -21.64 21.49
CA ILE A 202 0.41 -21.88 20.39
C ILE A 202 1.52 -20.81 20.38
N THR A 203 1.15 -19.52 20.48
CA THR A 203 2.09 -18.40 20.50
C THR A 203 3.04 -18.48 21.70
N ASN A 204 2.56 -18.78 22.90
CA ASN A 204 3.44 -18.92 24.07
C ASN A 204 4.42 -20.10 23.93
N ARG A 205 3.99 -21.23 23.36
CA ARG A 205 4.89 -22.36 23.08
C ARG A 205 5.96 -22.00 22.05
N PHE A 206 5.59 -21.22 21.02
CA PHE A 206 6.55 -20.68 20.06
C PHE A 206 7.56 -19.77 20.74
N LEU A 207 7.12 -18.79 21.53
CA LEU A 207 8.01 -17.88 22.25
C LEU A 207 8.95 -18.62 23.22
N ALA A 208 8.46 -19.66 23.90
CA ALA A 208 9.30 -20.52 24.74
C ALA A 208 10.38 -21.25 23.92
N LYS A 209 10.02 -21.81 22.76
CA LYS A 209 10.97 -22.47 21.85
C LYS A 209 12.00 -21.49 21.29
N VAL A 210 11.57 -20.28 20.92
CA VAL A 210 12.44 -19.18 20.47
C VAL A 210 13.43 -18.82 21.57
N LYS A 211 12.97 -18.62 22.81
CA LYS A 211 13.84 -18.33 23.97
C LYS A 211 14.95 -19.37 24.14
N THR A 212 14.60 -20.66 24.06
CA THR A 212 15.60 -21.74 24.17
C THR A 212 16.57 -21.76 22.99
N THR A 213 16.07 -21.55 21.78
CA THR A 213 16.88 -21.60 20.55
C THR A 213 17.87 -20.43 20.49
N LEU A 214 17.44 -19.25 20.94
CA LEU A 214 18.23 -18.02 20.85
C LEU A 214 19.03 -17.71 22.12
N ALA A 215 18.99 -18.55 23.16
CA ALA A 215 19.62 -18.26 24.46
C ALA A 215 21.11 -17.87 24.38
N GLY A 216 21.86 -18.46 23.44
CA GLY A 216 23.28 -18.17 23.21
C GLY A 216 23.57 -16.98 22.29
N TYR A 217 22.54 -16.31 21.74
CA TYR A 217 22.69 -15.29 20.72
C TYR A 217 22.53 -13.88 21.31
N TYR A 218 23.57 -13.38 21.98
CA TYR A 218 23.59 -12.00 22.49
C TYR A 218 23.95 -11.00 21.36
N PRO A 219 23.30 -9.82 21.28
CA PRO A 219 22.26 -9.30 22.17
C PRO A 219 20.83 -9.79 21.87
N ALA A 220 20.58 -10.45 20.75
CA ALA A 220 19.25 -10.84 20.28
C ALA A 220 18.78 -12.23 20.75
N ASN A 221 18.71 -12.43 22.07
CA ASN A 221 18.46 -13.74 22.68
C ASN A 221 16.97 -14.04 22.93
N MET A 222 16.06 -13.16 22.51
CA MET A 222 14.61 -13.35 22.63
C MET A 222 13.85 -12.56 21.56
N VAL A 223 12.56 -12.85 21.40
CA VAL A 223 11.64 -12.11 20.52
C VAL A 223 10.45 -11.56 21.32
N LEU A 224 10.04 -10.33 21.00
CA LEU A 224 8.81 -9.70 21.45
C LEU A 224 7.84 -9.58 20.27
N LEU A 225 6.60 -10.01 20.43
CA LEU A 225 5.56 -9.94 19.41
C LEU A 225 4.49 -8.92 19.79
N ARG A 226 3.96 -8.24 18.77
CA ARG A 226 2.89 -7.26 18.90
C ARG A 226 2.03 -7.13 17.65
N GLY A 227 0.82 -6.62 17.83
CA GLY A 227 -0.07 -6.25 16.73
C GLY A 227 -0.51 -7.46 15.90
N PHE A 228 -0.91 -8.53 16.58
CA PHE A 228 -1.51 -9.71 15.95
C PHE A 228 -2.69 -9.26 15.08
N SER A 229 -2.71 -9.70 13.84
CA SER A 229 -3.76 -9.35 12.89
C SER A 229 -3.93 -10.44 11.85
N GLN A 230 -5.18 -10.75 11.53
CA GLN A 230 -5.52 -11.70 10.49
C GLN A 230 -5.52 -11.00 9.14
N ARG A 231 -5.09 -11.71 8.07
CA ARG A 231 -5.28 -11.21 6.70
C ARG A 231 -6.75 -10.83 6.52
N PRO A 232 -7.07 -9.54 6.24
CA PRO A 232 -8.45 -9.13 6.15
C PRO A 232 -9.10 -9.73 4.90
N GLN A 233 -10.39 -10.06 5.01
CA GLN A 233 -11.17 -10.56 3.89
C GLN A 233 -11.84 -9.39 3.15
N PHE A 234 -11.10 -8.81 2.20
CA PHE A 234 -11.64 -7.75 1.35
C PHE A 234 -12.37 -8.38 0.15
N PRO A 235 -13.56 -7.88 -0.24
CA PRO A 235 -14.14 -8.22 -1.53
C PRO A 235 -13.14 -7.88 -2.63
N THR A 236 -12.81 -8.80 -3.52
CA THR A 236 -11.82 -8.56 -4.58
C THR A 236 -12.37 -7.65 -5.67
N MET A 237 -11.49 -7.03 -6.44
CA MET A 237 -11.88 -6.29 -7.65
C MET A 237 -12.58 -7.17 -8.69
N VAL A 238 -12.27 -8.47 -8.72
CA VAL A 238 -12.99 -9.44 -9.56
C VAL A 238 -14.43 -9.58 -9.09
N GLU A 239 -14.65 -9.68 -7.78
CA GLU A 239 -16.00 -9.83 -7.21
C GLU A 239 -16.85 -8.56 -7.36
N VAL A 240 -16.26 -7.39 -7.10
CA VAL A 240 -16.95 -6.08 -7.08
C VAL A 240 -17.04 -5.46 -8.47
N CYS A 241 -15.92 -5.38 -9.19
CA CYS A 241 -15.84 -4.64 -10.46
C CYS A 241 -15.90 -5.55 -11.70
N LYS A 242 -15.87 -6.89 -11.54
CA LYS A 242 -15.82 -7.85 -12.67
C LYS A 242 -14.63 -7.63 -13.61
N LEU A 243 -13.55 -7.08 -13.05
CA LEU A 243 -12.28 -6.84 -13.74
C LEU A 243 -11.40 -8.09 -13.67
N LYS A 244 -10.44 -8.16 -14.60
CA LYS A 244 -9.23 -8.96 -14.53
C LYS A 244 -8.05 -8.01 -14.26
N PRO A 245 -7.76 -7.70 -12.98
CA PRO A 245 -6.83 -6.66 -12.60
C PRO A 245 -5.37 -7.14 -12.49
N ALA A 246 -4.44 -6.30 -12.95
CA ALA A 246 -3.01 -6.46 -12.75
C ALA A 246 -2.41 -5.25 -12.02
N ALA A 247 -1.33 -5.48 -11.27
CA ALA A 247 -0.55 -4.48 -10.58
C ALA A 247 0.90 -4.52 -11.03
N ILE A 248 1.46 -3.34 -11.34
CA ILE A 248 2.85 -3.11 -11.71
C ILE A 248 3.39 -2.11 -10.69
N ALA A 249 4.20 -2.62 -9.76
CA ALA A 249 4.83 -1.84 -8.72
C ALA A 249 6.16 -2.51 -8.33
N SER A 250 7.22 -1.71 -8.26
CA SER A 250 8.54 -2.14 -7.81
C SER A 250 8.65 -2.31 -6.28
N TYR A 251 7.88 -1.54 -5.49
CA TYR A 251 8.04 -1.52 -4.03
C TYR A 251 7.10 -2.53 -3.32
N PRO A 252 7.61 -3.37 -2.37
CA PRO A 252 6.88 -4.46 -1.72
C PRO A 252 5.49 -4.12 -1.17
N MET A 253 5.37 -2.98 -0.48
CA MET A 253 4.12 -2.59 0.18
C MET A 253 2.94 -2.50 -0.81
N TYR A 254 3.14 -1.89 -1.98
CA TYR A 254 2.06 -1.73 -2.96
C TYR A 254 1.71 -3.04 -3.65
N ARG A 255 2.71 -3.92 -3.85
CA ARG A 255 2.50 -5.29 -4.34
C ARG A 255 1.59 -6.06 -3.38
N GLY A 256 1.86 -6.01 -2.08
CA GLY A 256 1.02 -6.68 -1.09
C GLY A 256 -0.37 -6.06 -0.95
N LEU A 257 -0.51 -4.73 -0.98
CA LEU A 257 -1.83 -4.07 -0.99
C LEU A 257 -2.66 -4.47 -2.22
N ALA A 258 -2.05 -4.54 -3.39
CA ALA A 258 -2.71 -4.98 -4.61
C ALA A 258 -3.19 -6.44 -4.51
N LYS A 259 -2.39 -7.35 -3.93
CA LYS A 259 -2.78 -8.75 -3.66
C LYS A 259 -3.98 -8.84 -2.70
N LEU A 260 -4.08 -7.95 -1.71
CA LEU A 260 -5.21 -7.94 -0.76
C LEU A 260 -6.56 -7.70 -1.44
N VAL A 261 -6.58 -6.90 -2.52
CA VAL A 261 -7.80 -6.60 -3.30
C VAL A 261 -7.93 -7.47 -4.55
N GLY A 262 -7.09 -8.50 -4.68
CA GLY A 262 -7.20 -9.53 -5.72
C GLY A 262 -6.55 -9.18 -7.07
N MET A 263 -5.55 -8.28 -7.09
CA MET A 263 -4.76 -8.02 -8.29
C MET A 263 -3.66 -9.06 -8.49
N GLU A 264 -3.41 -9.42 -9.74
CA GLU A 264 -2.21 -10.17 -10.12
C GLU A 264 -1.01 -9.22 -10.18
N VAL A 265 0.02 -9.46 -9.37
CA VAL A 265 1.22 -8.63 -9.36
C VAL A 265 2.18 -9.13 -10.43
N LEU A 266 2.47 -8.27 -11.41
CA LEU A 266 3.40 -8.55 -12.49
C LEU A 266 4.84 -8.29 -12.03
N GLU A 267 5.77 -9.12 -12.51
CA GLU A 267 7.19 -8.88 -12.33
C GLU A 267 7.64 -7.72 -13.23
N THR A 268 8.40 -6.80 -12.66
CA THR A 268 8.92 -5.60 -13.34
C THR A 268 10.28 -5.24 -12.76
N GLY A 269 11.04 -4.41 -13.47
CA GLY A 269 12.25 -3.79 -12.94
C GLY A 269 11.94 -2.65 -11.97
N THR A 270 12.96 -1.87 -11.61
CA THR A 270 12.86 -0.80 -10.60
C THR A 270 12.85 0.61 -11.20
N SER A 271 12.96 0.74 -12.51
CA SER A 271 12.90 2.02 -13.22
C SER A 271 11.48 2.29 -13.73
N ILE A 272 11.17 3.56 -13.99
CA ILE A 272 9.90 3.98 -14.60
C ILE A 272 9.78 3.31 -15.97
N GLU A 273 10.87 3.25 -16.73
CA GLU A 273 10.90 2.62 -18.06
C GLU A 273 10.53 1.14 -18.00
N ASP A 274 11.09 0.38 -17.05
CA ASP A 274 10.79 -1.04 -16.88
C ASP A 274 9.30 -1.28 -16.56
N GLU A 275 8.72 -0.43 -15.70
CA GLU A 275 7.31 -0.51 -15.30
C GLU A 275 6.37 -0.24 -16.50
N PHE A 276 6.68 0.74 -17.36
CA PHE A 276 5.91 1.01 -18.58
C PHE A 276 6.12 -0.05 -19.67
N VAL A 277 7.33 -0.62 -19.80
CA VAL A 277 7.58 -1.77 -20.69
C VAL A 277 6.74 -2.97 -20.26
N THR A 278 6.68 -3.25 -18.96
CA THR A 278 5.86 -4.34 -18.40
C THR A 278 4.39 -4.14 -18.71
N LEU A 279 3.87 -2.91 -18.58
CA LEU A 279 2.49 -2.56 -18.97
C LEU A 279 2.24 -2.90 -20.44
N LYS A 280 3.10 -2.43 -21.34
CA LYS A 280 2.95 -2.64 -22.79
C LYS A 280 2.96 -4.12 -23.18
N GLN A 281 3.85 -4.91 -22.59
CA GLN A 281 3.94 -6.35 -22.86
C GLN A 281 2.71 -7.14 -22.41
N ASN A 282 2.07 -6.70 -21.31
CA ASN A 282 0.94 -7.40 -20.71
C ASN A 282 -0.42 -6.81 -21.06
N TYR A 283 -0.45 -5.69 -21.78
CA TYR A 283 -1.65 -4.88 -22.01
C TYR A 283 -2.85 -5.68 -22.55
N ALA A 284 -2.60 -6.63 -23.45
CA ALA A 284 -3.67 -7.45 -24.03
C ALA A 284 -4.34 -8.41 -23.03
N ASN A 285 -3.64 -8.78 -21.94
CA ASN A 285 -4.02 -9.88 -21.04
C ASN A 285 -4.95 -9.48 -19.90
N TYR A 286 -5.07 -8.19 -19.59
CA TYR A 286 -5.84 -7.66 -18.46
C TYR A 286 -6.74 -6.52 -18.93
N ASP A 287 -7.74 -6.17 -18.12
CA ASP A 287 -8.66 -5.05 -18.41
C ASP A 287 -8.61 -3.92 -17.37
N PHE A 288 -7.76 -4.07 -16.36
CA PHE A 288 -7.40 -3.02 -15.42
C PHE A 288 -5.92 -3.17 -15.02
N PHE A 289 -5.20 -2.04 -15.03
CA PHE A 289 -3.82 -1.95 -14.58
C PHE A 289 -3.69 -0.88 -13.50
N PHE A 290 -3.13 -1.26 -12.36
CA PHE A 290 -2.57 -0.34 -11.37
C PHE A 290 -1.06 -0.23 -11.63
N LEU A 291 -0.60 0.95 -12.04
CA LEU A 291 0.82 1.25 -12.30
C LEU A 291 1.28 2.27 -11.26
N HIS A 292 2.29 1.92 -10.46
CA HIS A 292 2.74 2.73 -9.32
C HIS A 292 4.17 3.19 -9.49
N ILE A 293 4.39 4.50 -9.35
CA ILE A 293 5.73 5.10 -9.41
C ILE A 293 6.10 5.67 -8.04
N LYS A 294 7.10 5.07 -7.38
CA LYS A 294 7.47 5.41 -6.00
C LYS A 294 8.36 6.64 -5.84
N GLY A 295 9.15 6.98 -6.87
CA GLY A 295 10.31 7.86 -6.73
C GLY A 295 10.00 9.27 -6.20
N THR A 296 8.83 9.81 -6.57
CA THR A 296 8.37 11.17 -6.20
C THR A 296 8.17 11.35 -4.71
N ASP A 297 7.57 10.37 -4.03
CA ASP A 297 7.37 10.42 -2.58
C ASP A 297 8.69 10.38 -1.82
N SER A 298 9.64 9.53 -2.25
CA SER A 298 10.96 9.47 -1.64
C SER A 298 11.71 10.80 -1.75
N ALA A 299 11.63 11.48 -2.88
CA ALA A 299 12.21 12.82 -3.03
C ALA A 299 11.51 13.86 -2.14
N GLY A 300 10.18 13.76 -1.98
CA GLY A 300 9.40 14.58 -1.06
C GLY A 300 9.82 14.41 0.40
N GLU A 301 9.91 13.18 0.90
CA GLU A 301 10.38 12.85 2.25
C GLU A 301 11.83 13.32 2.51
N ASP A 302 12.71 13.22 1.51
CA ASP A 302 14.09 13.71 1.58
C ASP A 302 14.18 15.25 1.59
N GLY A 303 13.10 15.93 1.21
CA GLY A 303 13.04 17.38 1.03
C GLY A 303 13.77 17.89 -0.20
N ASP A 304 13.90 17.04 -1.21
CA ASP A 304 14.61 17.32 -2.46
C ASP A 304 13.60 17.70 -3.56
N PHE A 305 13.27 19.01 -3.59
CA PHE A 305 12.32 19.59 -4.54
C PHE A 305 12.72 19.31 -6.00
N ASP A 306 13.98 19.58 -6.35
CA ASP A 306 14.47 19.43 -7.73
C ASP A 306 14.50 17.98 -8.19
N ARG A 307 14.80 17.04 -7.29
CA ARG A 307 14.70 15.60 -7.62
C ARG A 307 13.26 15.19 -7.84
N LYS A 308 12.30 15.67 -7.04
CA LYS A 308 10.88 15.37 -7.24
C LYS A 308 10.41 15.91 -8.59
N VAL A 309 10.79 17.15 -8.96
CA VAL A 309 10.54 17.74 -10.29
C VAL A 309 11.08 16.84 -11.40
N ARG A 310 12.36 16.45 -11.35
CA ARG A 310 12.97 15.58 -12.38
C ARG A 310 12.23 14.25 -12.53
N ILE A 311 11.84 13.61 -11.43
CA ILE A 311 11.11 12.34 -11.48
C ILE A 311 9.72 12.52 -12.12
N ILE A 312 9.02 13.63 -11.85
CA ILE A 312 7.74 13.94 -12.51
C ILE A 312 7.95 14.10 -14.02
N GLU A 313 9.02 14.78 -14.45
CA GLU A 313 9.37 14.89 -15.88
C GLU A 313 9.74 13.53 -16.51
N ASP A 314 10.38 12.65 -15.75
CA ASP A 314 10.71 11.28 -16.20
C ASP A 314 9.42 10.45 -16.42
N VAL A 315 8.45 10.57 -15.49
CA VAL A 315 7.12 9.96 -15.65
C VAL A 315 6.40 10.54 -16.86
N ASP A 316 6.42 11.86 -17.06
CA ASP A 316 5.76 12.50 -18.21
C ASP A 316 6.31 11.99 -19.54
N ARG A 317 7.63 11.79 -19.66
CA ARG A 317 8.22 11.18 -20.86
C ARG A 317 7.72 9.76 -21.09
N ALA A 318 7.58 8.95 -20.04
CA ALA A 318 7.04 7.60 -20.14
C ALA A 318 5.54 7.58 -20.48
N ILE A 319 4.78 8.63 -20.15
CA ILE A 319 3.37 8.76 -20.54
C ILE A 319 3.20 8.80 -22.06
N ALA A 320 4.20 9.26 -22.82
CA ALA A 320 4.17 9.15 -24.29
C ALA A 320 3.97 7.69 -24.73
N ASP A 321 4.66 6.73 -24.12
CA ASP A 321 4.49 5.31 -24.41
C ASP A 321 3.10 4.80 -23.99
N LEU A 322 2.57 5.25 -22.85
CA LEU A 322 1.20 4.94 -22.42
C LEU A 322 0.16 5.43 -23.41
N ILE A 323 0.33 6.62 -23.98
CA ILE A 323 -0.59 7.14 -25.00
C ILE A 323 -0.55 6.29 -26.27
N THR A 324 0.63 5.77 -26.66
CA THR A 324 0.77 4.95 -27.89
C THR A 324 0.08 3.60 -27.83
N ILE A 325 -0.16 3.05 -26.64
CA ILE A 325 -0.91 1.79 -26.48
C ILE A 325 -2.44 2.00 -26.43
N GLU A 326 -2.89 3.25 -26.58
CA GLU A 326 -4.27 3.69 -26.71
C GLU A 326 -5.26 3.12 -25.67
N PRO A 327 -5.06 3.35 -24.35
CA PRO A 327 -6.03 2.93 -23.36
C PRO A 327 -7.39 3.61 -23.49
N ASP A 328 -8.47 2.84 -23.30
CA ASP A 328 -9.83 3.37 -23.32
C ASP A 328 -10.05 4.40 -22.19
N VAL A 329 -9.44 4.13 -21.03
CA VAL A 329 -9.49 5.00 -19.85
C VAL A 329 -8.10 5.11 -19.24
N ILE A 330 -7.63 6.34 -19.03
CA ILE A 330 -6.42 6.65 -18.26
C ILE A 330 -6.83 7.49 -17.06
N VAL A 331 -6.39 7.10 -15.88
CA VAL A 331 -6.49 7.91 -14.66
C VAL A 331 -5.07 8.17 -14.16
N VAL A 332 -4.73 9.43 -13.93
CA VAL A 332 -3.45 9.83 -13.32
C VAL A 332 -3.73 10.59 -12.03
N THR A 333 -3.08 10.19 -10.94
CA THR A 333 -3.17 10.88 -9.65
C THR A 333 -2.01 10.46 -8.74
N GLY A 334 -2.02 10.89 -7.48
CA GLY A 334 -1.21 10.31 -6.40
C GLY A 334 -2.11 9.74 -5.31
N ASP A 335 -1.55 8.89 -4.45
CA ASP A 335 -2.26 8.36 -3.28
C ASP A 335 -2.27 9.34 -2.11
N HIS A 336 -1.33 10.28 -2.09
CA HIS A 336 -1.27 11.40 -1.15
C HIS A 336 -0.39 12.55 -1.66
N SER A 337 -0.32 13.62 -0.86
CA SER A 337 0.58 14.75 -1.08
C SER A 337 1.80 14.61 -0.17
N THR A 338 3.01 14.60 -0.74
CA THR A 338 4.28 14.60 0.01
C THR A 338 5.16 15.78 -0.43
N PRO A 339 4.88 17.02 0.04
CA PRO A 339 5.63 18.19 -0.38
C PRO A 339 7.08 18.15 0.14
N ALA A 340 8.06 18.42 -0.72
CA ALA A 340 9.47 18.47 -0.34
C ALA A 340 9.75 19.53 0.75
N LEU A 341 8.98 20.62 0.75
CA LEU A 341 9.07 21.66 1.77
C LEU A 341 8.66 21.16 3.16
N LEU A 342 7.74 20.18 3.25
CA LEU A 342 7.27 19.60 4.51
C LEU A 342 8.06 18.36 4.93
N LYS A 343 8.75 17.68 4.01
CA LYS A 343 9.52 16.45 4.27
C LYS A 343 8.67 15.36 4.92
N GLY A 344 7.47 15.19 4.37
CA GLY A 344 6.47 14.31 4.95
C GLY A 344 5.14 14.37 4.21
N HIS A 345 4.34 13.34 4.40
CA HIS A 345 2.96 13.32 3.95
C HIS A 345 2.16 14.50 4.52
N SER A 346 1.20 15.00 3.75
CA SER A 346 0.32 16.11 4.14
C SER A 346 -1.15 15.83 3.79
N TRP A 347 -2.04 16.65 4.34
CA TRP A 347 -3.49 16.55 4.18
C TRP A 347 -4.03 17.26 2.93
N HIS A 348 -3.15 17.82 2.10
CA HIS A 348 -3.54 18.56 0.91
C HIS A 348 -4.20 17.59 -0.09
N PRO A 349 -5.30 18.02 -0.74
CA PRO A 349 -5.94 17.20 -1.75
C PRO A 349 -4.99 16.98 -2.94
N VAL A 350 -5.14 15.84 -3.61
CA VAL A 350 -4.21 15.42 -4.68
C VAL A 350 -4.85 15.68 -6.05
N PRO A 351 -4.11 16.22 -7.03
CA PRO A 351 -4.58 16.35 -8.41
C PRO A 351 -5.00 15.01 -9.00
N ILE A 352 -6.11 15.00 -9.72
CA ILE A 352 -6.55 13.85 -10.52
C ILE A 352 -6.92 14.28 -11.93
N LEU A 353 -6.54 13.44 -12.88
CA LEU A 353 -6.86 13.53 -14.28
C LEU A 353 -7.53 12.24 -14.74
N LEU A 354 -8.69 12.35 -15.39
CA LEU A 354 -9.39 11.24 -16.04
C LEU A 354 -9.53 11.53 -17.53
N TYR A 355 -8.91 10.69 -18.36
CA TYR A 355 -8.99 10.75 -19.82
C TYR A 355 -9.73 9.52 -20.36
N SER A 356 -10.71 9.75 -21.23
CA SER A 356 -11.43 8.74 -21.99
C SER A 356 -12.15 9.38 -23.17
N LYS A 357 -12.59 8.59 -24.15
CA LYS A 357 -13.43 9.08 -25.26
C LYS A 357 -14.83 9.56 -24.81
N TRP A 358 -15.24 9.23 -23.59
CA TRP A 358 -16.54 9.58 -23.01
C TRP A 358 -16.44 10.71 -21.98
N CYS A 359 -15.23 11.22 -21.72
CA CYS A 359 -15.06 12.42 -20.92
C CYS A 359 -15.81 13.58 -21.55
N ARG A 360 -16.19 14.53 -20.70
CA ARG A 360 -16.57 15.87 -21.11
C ARG A 360 -15.38 16.76 -20.77
N PRO A 361 -14.52 17.08 -21.76
CA PRO A 361 -13.34 17.88 -21.48
C PRO A 361 -13.71 19.19 -20.80
N ASP A 362 -13.00 19.53 -19.74
CA ASP A 362 -13.20 20.80 -19.03
C ASP A 362 -12.28 21.89 -19.63
N LYS A 363 -12.04 22.98 -18.89
CA LYS A 363 -11.19 24.09 -19.37
C LYS A 363 -9.75 24.01 -18.84
N VAL A 364 -9.40 22.96 -18.13
CA VAL A 364 -8.05 22.77 -17.59
C VAL A 364 -7.12 22.40 -18.74
N THR A 365 -6.05 23.17 -18.91
CA THR A 365 -5.07 22.98 -20.00
C THR A 365 -3.72 22.45 -19.53
N GLU A 366 -3.52 22.38 -18.22
CA GLU A 366 -2.29 21.91 -17.58
C GLU A 366 -2.63 21.01 -16.38
N PHE A 367 -1.83 19.99 -16.10
CA PHE A 367 -2.05 19.10 -14.96
C PHE A 367 -1.26 19.57 -13.74
N SER A 368 -1.88 20.41 -12.93
CA SER A 368 -1.29 20.98 -11.71
C SER A 368 -2.27 21.03 -10.53
N GLU A 369 -1.77 21.23 -9.31
CA GLU A 369 -2.62 21.50 -8.14
C GLU A 369 -3.54 22.70 -8.38
N SER A 370 -2.98 23.83 -8.82
CA SER A 370 -3.76 25.06 -9.01
C SER A 370 -4.79 24.95 -10.13
N ALA A 371 -4.44 24.35 -11.27
CA ALA A 371 -5.38 24.22 -12.39
C ALA A 371 -6.52 23.24 -12.07
N CYS A 372 -6.20 22.12 -11.40
CA CYS A 372 -7.17 21.10 -11.01
C CYS A 372 -8.24 21.59 -10.03
N VAL A 373 -8.01 22.70 -9.30
CA VAL A 373 -9.06 23.37 -8.49
C VAL A 373 -10.27 23.76 -9.35
N SER A 374 -10.05 24.10 -10.62
CA SER A 374 -11.09 24.49 -11.58
C SER A 374 -11.62 23.34 -12.45
N GLY A 375 -11.14 22.12 -12.21
CA GLY A 375 -11.49 20.94 -12.98
C GLY A 375 -12.95 20.50 -12.83
N GLY A 376 -13.50 19.92 -13.89
CA GLY A 376 -14.91 19.52 -13.98
C GLY A 376 -15.32 18.37 -13.05
N LEU A 377 -14.37 17.61 -12.50
CA LEU A 377 -14.63 16.61 -11.46
C LEU A 377 -14.85 17.25 -10.07
N GLY A 378 -14.43 18.50 -9.88
CA GLY A 378 -14.45 19.17 -8.57
C GLY A 378 -13.50 18.50 -7.57
N ARG A 379 -13.86 18.56 -6.28
CA ARG A 379 -13.13 17.88 -5.19
C ARG A 379 -13.99 16.75 -4.59
N PHE A 380 -13.47 15.54 -4.55
CA PHE A 380 -14.25 14.37 -4.13
C PHE A 380 -13.40 13.29 -3.42
N PRO A 381 -14.00 12.35 -2.67
CA PRO A 381 -13.23 11.28 -2.02
C PRO A 381 -12.59 10.32 -3.03
N ALA A 382 -11.33 9.94 -2.79
CA ALA A 382 -10.59 9.01 -3.67
C ALA A 382 -11.33 7.68 -3.92
N THR A 383 -12.16 7.24 -2.97
CA THR A 383 -13.02 6.06 -3.12
C THR A 383 -13.98 6.11 -4.32
N GLN A 384 -14.19 7.27 -4.95
CA GLN A 384 -15.05 7.40 -6.13
C GLN A 384 -14.29 7.31 -7.47
N ILE A 385 -12.97 7.17 -7.46
CA ILE A 385 -12.16 7.03 -8.69
C ILE A 385 -12.57 5.78 -9.48
N MET A 386 -12.65 4.62 -8.81
CA MET A 386 -13.00 3.37 -9.47
C MET A 386 -14.38 3.42 -10.15
N PRO A 387 -15.47 3.89 -9.52
CA PRO A 387 -16.73 4.13 -10.21
C PRO A 387 -16.62 5.00 -11.46
N LEU A 388 -15.88 6.11 -11.39
CA LEU A 388 -15.71 7.02 -12.52
C LEU A 388 -14.94 6.35 -13.66
N ALA A 389 -13.86 5.63 -13.34
CA ALA A 389 -13.09 4.86 -14.32
C ALA A 389 -13.94 3.75 -14.97
N MET A 390 -14.70 3.00 -14.17
CA MET A 390 -15.60 1.94 -14.62
C MET A 390 -16.73 2.48 -15.53
N ALA A 391 -17.31 3.63 -15.19
CA ALA A 391 -18.30 4.30 -16.01
C ALA A 391 -17.72 4.69 -17.38
N ASN A 392 -16.54 5.30 -17.39
CA ASN A 392 -15.82 5.67 -18.61
C ASN A 392 -15.35 4.45 -19.43
N ALA A 393 -15.20 3.27 -18.81
CA ALA A 393 -14.93 2.01 -19.51
C ALA A 393 -16.21 1.28 -19.98
N LEU A 394 -17.40 1.88 -19.80
CA LEU A 394 -18.71 1.27 -20.05
C LEU A 394 -18.91 -0.08 -19.32
N LYS A 395 -18.31 -0.21 -18.14
CA LYS A 395 -18.34 -1.41 -17.28
C LYS A 395 -19.40 -1.34 -16.18
N LEU A 396 -20.32 -0.37 -16.24
CA LEU A 396 -21.47 -0.26 -15.33
C LEU A 396 -22.79 -0.31 -16.11
N ASN A 397 -23.76 -1.07 -15.60
CA ASN A 397 -25.16 -1.04 -16.02
C ASN A 397 -25.90 0.12 -15.36
N LYS A 398 -27.10 0.40 -15.87
CA LYS A 398 -28.01 1.38 -15.26
C LYS A 398 -28.42 0.91 -13.86
N PHE A 399 -28.45 1.83 -12.90
CA PHE A 399 -28.94 1.54 -11.56
C PHE A 399 -30.47 1.62 -11.50
N GLY A 400 -31.12 0.58 -10.94
CA GLY A 400 -32.55 0.56 -10.67
C GLY A 400 -33.47 0.31 -11.87
N ALA A 401 -32.96 -0.15 -13.02
CA ALA A 401 -33.76 -0.49 -14.20
C ALA A 401 -33.10 -1.57 -15.05
#